data_AF-A0A832B955-F1
#
_entry.id   AF-A0A832B955-F1
#
_cell.length_a   1.000
_cell.length_b   1.000
_cell.length_c   1.000
_cell.angle_alpha   90.00
_cell.angle_beta   90.00
_cell.angle_gamma   90.00
#
_symmetry.space_group_name_H-M   'P 1'
#
loop_
_entity.id
_entity.type
_entity.pdbx_description
1 polymer ?
#
loop_
_entity_poly.entity_id
_entity_poly.type
_entity_poly.pdbx_seq_one_letter_code
_entity_poly.pdbx_strand_id
1 'polypeptide(L)' 'MNSTMNSLFLALGSVFSLLAAVIAYLILYGEYVHHFQGDTKRPRKMALEGAFFTFIIFFLITLLGGYVLTNYIINK' A
#
# COMPACT_ATOMS: atom_id res chain seq x y z
N MET A 1 -0.47 -22.87 -15.30
CA MET A 1 0.14 -21.55 -15.61
C MET A 1 -0.43 -20.40 -14.77
N ASN A 2 -1.69 -20.46 -14.31
CA ASN A 2 -2.32 -19.37 -13.52
C ASN A 2 -1.80 -19.21 -12.09
N SER A 3 -1.42 -20.29 -11.39
CA SER A 3 -0.96 -20.22 -10.01
C SER A 3 0.36 -19.44 -9.87
N THR A 4 1.33 -19.65 -10.76
CA THR A 4 2.63 -18.96 -10.71
C THR A 4 2.50 -17.45 -10.94
N MET A 5 1.67 -17.03 -11.90
CA MET A 5 1.40 -15.60 -12.15
C MET A 5 0.72 -14.95 -10.94
N ASN A 6 -0.31 -15.59 -10.38
CA ASN A 6 -0.99 -15.09 -9.19
C ASN A 6 -0.04 -14.96 -7.98
N SER A 7 0.84 -15.94 -7.76
CA SER A 7 1.87 -15.87 -6.72
C SER A 7 2.85 -14.72 -6.94
N LEU A 8 3.22 -14.43 -8.19
CA LEU A 8 4.10 -13.31 -8.53
C LEU A 8 3.41 -11.96 -8.25
N PHE A 9 2.15 -11.79 -8.65
CA PHE A 9 1.39 -10.57 -8.34
C PHE A 9 1.19 -10.37 -6.84
N LEU A 10 0.95 -11.45 -6.09
CA LEU A 10 0.86 -11.39 -4.62
C LEU A 10 2.19 -10.98 -3.98
N ALA A 11 3.31 -11.56 -4.44
CA ALA A 11 4.64 -11.23 -3.93
C ALA A 11 4.99 -9.76 -4.20
N LEU A 12 4.85 -9.31 -5.45
CA LEU A 12 5.13 -7.93 -5.83
C LEU A 12 4.17 -6.97 -5.14
N GLY A 13 2.87 -7.26 -5.15
CA GLY A 13 1.85 -6.43 -4.49
C GLY A 13 2.10 -6.26 -3.01
N SER A 14 2.49 -7.32 -2.30
CA SER A 14 2.80 -7.23 -0.87
C SER A 14 4.03 -6.35 -0.61
N VAL A 15 5.11 -6.53 -1.39
CA VAL A 15 6.35 -5.75 -1.21
C VAL A 15 6.13 -4.28 -1.55
N PHE A 16 5.52 -3.98 -2.69
CA PHE A 16 5.35 -2.60 -3.13
C PHE A 16 4.27 -1.85 -2.34
N SER A 17 3.18 -2.51 -1.92
CA SER A 17 2.20 -1.88 -1.03
C SER A 17 2.79 -1.57 0.34
N LEU A 18 3.63 -2.45 0.88
CA LEU A 18 4.33 -2.22 2.15
C LEU A 18 5.31 -1.04 2.03
N LEU A 19 6.11 -1.00 0.95
CA LEU A 19 7.00 0.14 0.68
C LEU A 19 6.22 1.46 0.54
N ALA A 20 5.11 1.45 -0.20
CA ALA A 20 4.25 2.62 -0.35
C ALA A 20 3.68 3.09 0.99
N ALA A 21 3.27 2.16 1.85
CA ALA A 21 2.77 2.47 3.20
C ALA A 21 3.86 3.09 4.09
N VAL A 22 5.08 2.56 4.06
CA VAL A 22 6.22 3.12 4.81
C VAL A 22 6.55 4.53 4.34
N ILE A 23 6.58 4.75 3.02
CA ILE A 23 6.83 6.08 2.45
C ILE A 23 5.71 7.05 2.85
N ALA A 24 4.45 6.62 2.75
CA ALA A 24 3.31 7.43 3.16
C ALA A 24 3.36 7.79 4.65
N TYR A 25 3.75 6.84 5.52
CA TYR A 25 3.96 7.10 6.93
C TYR A 25 5.00 8.21 7.15
N LEU A 26 6.16 8.12 6.49
CA LEU A 26 7.24 9.09 6.65
C LEU A 26 6.83 10.50 6.21
N ILE A 27 6.13 10.61 5.08
CA ILE A 27 5.62 11.88 4.56
C ILE A 27 4.58 12.47 5.52
N LEU A 28 3.54 11.70 5.87
CA LEU A 28 2.45 12.17 6.71
C LEU A 28 2.94 12.51 8.13
N TYR A 29 3.85 11.70 8.68
CA TYR A 29 4.42 11.98 9.98
C TYR A 29 5.26 13.26 9.97
N GLY A 30 6.07 13.47 8.93
CA GLY A 30 6.84 14.71 8.76
C GLY A 30 5.94 15.94 8.71
N GLU A 31 4.86 15.88 7.92
CA GLU A 31 3.88 16.96 7.80
C GLU A 31 3.16 17.22 9.14
N TYR A 32 2.64 16.18 9.78
CA TYR A 32 1.84 16.32 11.00
C TYR A 32 2.68 16.74 12.21
N VAL A 33 3.94 16.31 12.32
CA VAL A 33 4.81 16.78 13.41
C VAL A 33 5.11 18.27 13.27
N HIS A 34 5.27 18.76 12.04
CA HIS A 34 5.49 20.19 11.81
C HIS A 34 4.22 21.01 12.10
N HIS A 35 3.04 20.46 11.79
CA HIS A 35 1.75 21.12 12.00
C HIS A 35 1.29 21.11 13.47
N PHE A 36 1.44 19.99 14.18
CA PHE A 36 0.97 19.79 15.56
C PHE A 36 2.12 19.93 16.58
N GLN A 37 2.84 21.05 16.52
CA GLN A 37 3.96 21.33 17.42
C GLN A 37 3.51 21.21 18.90
N GLY A 38 4.14 20.30 19.64
CA GLY A 38 3.83 20.04 21.06
C GLY A 38 2.98 18.79 21.36
N ASP A 39 2.37 18.15 20.35
CA ASP A 39 1.67 16.86 20.50
C ASP A 39 2.30 15.81 19.59
N THR A 40 3.02 14.84 20.17
CA THR A 40 3.68 13.76 19.41
C THR A 40 2.81 12.53 19.23
N LYS A 41 1.70 12.40 19.97
CA LYS A 41 0.84 11.20 19.93
C LYS A 41 -0.12 11.27 18.75
N ARG A 42 -0.72 12.44 18.50
CA ARG A 42 -1.63 12.65 17.36
C ARG A 42 -0.98 12.43 15.99
N PRO A 43 0.17 13.04 15.67
CA PRO A 43 0.85 12.87 14.38
C PRO A 43 1.18 11.41 14.06
N ARG A 44 1.65 10.66 15.06
CA ARG A 44 1.96 9.22 14.89
C ARG A 44 0.72 8.41 14.53
N LYS A 45 -0.39 8.64 15.24
CA LYS A 45 -1.64 7.93 14.99
C LYS A 45 -2.18 8.25 13.60
N MET A 46 -2.26 9.53 13.23
CA MET A 46 -2.75 9.96 11.92
C MET A 46 -1.87 9.46 10.77
N ALA A 47 -0.55 9.50 10.94
CA ALA A 47 0.38 8.96 9.94
C ALA A 47 0.25 7.44 9.80
N LEU A 48 0.06 6.69 10.89
CA LEU A 48 -0.19 5.24 10.84
C LEU A 48 -1.51 4.91 10.15
N GLU A 49 -2.58 5.66 10.43
CA GLU A 49 -3.87 5.48 9.76
C GLU A 49 -3.75 5.73 8.26
N GLY A 50 -3.04 6.80 7.85
CA GLY A 50 -2.81 7.09 6.43
C GLY A 50 -1.90 6.07 5.73
N ALA A 51 -0.86 5.57 6.43
CA ALA A 51 0.00 4.51 5.93
C ALA A 51 -0.78 3.19 5.73
N PHE A 52 -1.62 2.84 6.70
CA PHE A 52 -2.47 1.65 6.63
C PHE A 52 -3.49 1.76 5.49
N PHE A 53 -4.12 2.93 5.32
CA PHE A 53 -4.99 3.19 4.19
C PHE A 53 -4.25 3.05 2.86
N THR A 54 -3.04 3.62 2.76
CA THR A 54 -2.18 3.50 1.58
C THR A 54 -1.86 2.04 1.28
N PHE A 55 -1.47 1.25 2.28
CA PHE A 55 -1.22 -0.18 2.13
C PHE A 55 -2.43 -0.88 1.51
N ILE A 56 -3.62 -0.71 2.09
CA ILE A 56 -4.85 -1.34 1.62
C ILE A 56 -5.13 -0.99 0.17
N ILE A 57 -5.07 0.30 -0.20
CA ILE A 57 -5.36 0.75 -1.55
C ILE A 57 -4.39 0.12 -2.56
N PHE A 58 -3.08 0.21 -2.32
CA PHE A 58 -2.09 -0.35 -3.25
C PHE A 58 -2.15 -1.88 -3.32
N PHE A 59 -2.44 -2.54 -2.20
CA PHE A 59 -2.60 -3.99 -2.15
C PHE A 59 -3.83 -4.43 -2.95
N LEU A 60 -4.98 -3.78 -2.76
CA LEU A 60 -6.21 -4.06 -3.52
C LEU A 60 -6.03 -3.80 -5.01
N ILE A 61 -5.37 -2.69 -5.39
CA ILE A 61 -5.06 -2.40 -6.79
C ILE A 61 -4.22 -3.52 -7.40
N THR A 62 -3.24 -4.05 -6.66
CA THR A 62 -2.40 -5.13 -7.18
C THR A 62 -3.16 -6.45 -7.32
N LEU A 63 -4.04 -6.77 -6.36
CA LEU A 63 -4.91 -7.94 -6.44
C LEU A 63 -5.86 -7.86 -7.64
N LEU A 64 -6.54 -6.71 -7.80
CA LEU A 64 -7.44 -6.46 -8.91
C LEU A 64 -6.69 -6.48 -10.24
N GLY A 65 -5.53 -5.82 -10.30
CA GLY A 65 -4.67 -5.82 -11.48
C GLY A 65 -4.24 -7.22 -11.88
N GLY A 66 -3.75 -8.03 -10.93
CA GLY A 66 -3.36 -9.42 -11.18
C GLY A 66 -4.52 -10.29 -11.66
N TYR A 67 -5.70 -10.13 -11.05
CA TYR A 67 -6.93 -10.81 -11.48
C TYR A 67 -7.33 -10.42 -12.91
N VAL A 68 -7.34 -9.12 -13.23
CA VAL A 68 -7.72 -8.62 -14.56
C VAL A 68 -6.72 -9.09 -15.61
N LEU A 69 -5.41 -8.96 -15.35
CA LEU A 69 -4.37 -9.36 -16.29
C LEU A 69 -4.46 -10.86 -16.60
N THR A 70 -4.63 -11.68 -15.57
CA THR A 70 -4.64 -13.14 -15.73
C THR A 70 -5.90 -13.62 -16.47
N ASN A 71 -7.08 -13.09 -16.13
CA ASN A 71 -8.35 -13.62 -16.64
C ASN A 71 -8.82 -12.98 -17.95
N TYR A 72 -8.48 -11.71 -18.20
CA TYR A 72 -9.02 -10.98 -19.34
C TYR A 72 -7.99 -10.68 -20.43
N ILE A 73 -6.69 -10.74 -20.11
CA ILE A 73 -5.61 -10.45 -21.05
C ILE A 73 -4.86 -11.72 -21.43
N ILE A 74 -4.43 -12.51 -20.43
CA ILE A 74 -3.58 -13.69 -20.66
C ILE A 74 -4.41 -14.92 -21.04
N ASN A 75 -5.52 -15.20 -20.32
CA ASN A 75 -6.37 -16.37 -20.58
C ASN A 75 -7.50 -16.12 -21.59
N LYS A 76 -7.35 -15.10 -22.43
CA LYS A 76 -8.29 -14.81 -23.53
C LYS A 76 -7.85 -15.54 -24.79
#